data_AF-A0A0F5PEB2-F1
#
_entry.id   AF-A0A0F5PEB2-F1
#
_cell.length_a   1.000
_cell.length_b   1.000
_cell.length_c   1.000
_cell.angle_alpha   90.00
_cell.angle_beta   90.00
_cell.angle_gamma   90.00
#
_symmetry.space_group_name_H-M   'P 1'
#
loop_
_entity.id
_entity.type
_entity.pdbx_description
1 polymer ?
#
loop_
_entity_poly.entity_id
_entity_poly.type
_entity_poly.pdbx_seq_one_letter_code
_entity_poly.pdbx_strand_id
1 'polypeptide(L)'
;MPHSFIVTERIPVRSNRAEVRNPILTLPAVAKLRALDPNTRALLQDLLLELQQDARQRAETSWRSRKPPLASYWAACGVYAGHIARAIGPGAGRIRSARRG
;
A
#
# COMPACT_ATOMS: atom_id res chain seq x y z
N MET A 1 -19.50 18.59 -41.14
CA MET A 1 -19.21 19.50 -40.01
C MET A 1 -18.44 18.73 -38.93
N PRO A 2 -17.10 18.79 -38.84
CA PRO A 2 -16.37 18.13 -37.77
C PRO A 2 -16.15 19.11 -36.61
N HIS A 3 -16.65 18.80 -35.42
CA HIS A 3 -16.23 19.47 -34.18
C HIS A 3 -15.42 18.48 -33.35
N SER A 4 -14.14 18.37 -33.66
CA SER A 4 -13.16 17.72 -32.80
C SER A 4 -12.79 18.68 -31.68
N PHE A 5 -13.44 18.56 -30.52
CA PHE A 5 -12.95 19.16 -29.29
C PHE A 5 -12.10 18.13 -28.54
N ILE A 6 -10.77 18.19 -28.72
CA ILE A 6 -9.85 17.57 -27.76
C ILE A 6 -9.60 18.61 -26.67
N VAL A 7 -10.30 18.47 -25.56
CA VAL A 7 -9.90 19.11 -24.31
C VAL A 7 -8.64 18.39 -23.85
N THR A 8 -7.47 19.01 -24.04
CA THR A 8 -6.24 18.57 -23.36
C THR A 8 -6.38 18.92 -21.88
N GLU A 9 -7.07 18.06 -21.14
CA GLU A 9 -7.13 18.14 -19.69
C GLU A 9 -5.71 17.87 -19.16
N ARG A 10 -5.10 18.87 -18.53
CA ARG A 10 -3.80 18.70 -17.86
C ARG A 10 -4.02 17.73 -16.70
N ILE A 11 -3.60 16.47 -16.87
CA ILE A 11 -3.58 15.49 -15.77
C ILE A 11 -2.72 16.09 -14.64
N PRO A 12 -3.30 16.40 -13.46
CA PRO A 12 -2.55 16.99 -12.38
C PRO A 12 -1.45 16.02 -11.91
N VAL A 13 -0.24 16.53 -11.72
CA VAL A 13 0.89 15.72 -11.23
C VAL A 13 0.53 15.14 -9.87
N ARG A 14 0.57 13.81 -9.75
CA ARG A 14 0.26 13.11 -8.50
C ARG A 14 1.19 13.56 -7.37
N SER A 15 0.62 13.97 -6.24
CA SER A 15 1.37 14.39 -5.05
C SER A 15 2.45 13.38 -4.64
N ASN A 16 3.62 13.89 -4.25
CA ASN A 16 4.74 13.09 -3.79
C ASN A 16 4.86 13.01 -2.25
N ARG A 17 3.92 13.62 -1.51
CA ARG A 17 3.89 13.57 -0.04
C ARG A 17 3.67 12.13 0.45
N ALA A 18 4.44 11.72 1.45
CA ALA A 18 4.45 10.33 1.91
C ALA A 18 3.11 9.94 2.55
N GLU A 19 2.52 10.84 3.32
CA GLU A 19 1.22 10.70 3.98
C GLU A 19 0.04 10.63 2.98
N VAL A 20 0.17 11.30 1.82
CA VAL A 20 -0.82 11.20 0.74
C VAL A 20 -0.73 9.83 0.05
N ARG A 21 0.48 9.26 -0.04
CA ARG A 21 0.71 7.94 -0.64
C ARG A 21 0.49 6.78 0.33
N ASN A 22 0.52 7.05 1.63
CA ASN A 22 0.30 6.09 2.69
C ASN A 22 -0.47 6.77 3.84
N PRO A 23 -1.82 6.72 3.82
CA PRO A 23 -2.64 7.38 4.83
C PRO A 23 -2.45 6.80 6.23
N ILE A 24 -1.89 5.59 6.36
CA ILE A 24 -1.57 5.01 7.67
C ILE A 24 -0.59 5.91 8.45
N LEU A 25 0.29 6.64 7.77
CA LEU A 25 1.25 7.55 8.41
C LEU A 25 0.61 8.68 9.22
N THR A 26 -0.65 9.04 8.95
CA THR A 26 -1.37 10.08 9.70
C THR A 26 -2.05 9.54 10.96
N LEU A 27 -2.08 8.23 11.16
CA LEU A 27 -2.69 7.61 12.34
C LEU A 27 -1.69 7.62 13.51
N PRO A 28 -2.01 8.26 14.65
CA PRO A 28 -1.12 8.26 15.82
C PRO A 28 -0.76 6.86 16.32
N ALA A 29 -1.67 5.89 16.13
CA ALA A 29 -1.47 4.50 16.51
C ALA A 29 -0.27 3.82 15.82
N VAL A 30 0.21 4.32 14.68
CA VAL A 30 1.40 3.78 14.01
C VAL A 30 2.65 3.93 14.88
N ALA A 31 2.71 4.96 15.72
CA ALA A 31 3.82 5.13 16.67
C ALA A 31 3.94 3.91 17.59
N LYS A 32 2.81 3.30 18.00
CA LYS A 32 2.80 2.09 18.85
C LYS A 32 3.41 0.89 18.12
N LEU A 33 3.03 0.69 16.85
CA LEU A 33 3.61 -0.39 16.03
C LEU A 33 5.11 -0.18 15.75
N ARG A 34 5.53 1.08 15.60
CA ARG A 34 6.95 1.42 15.45
C ARG A 34 7.74 1.23 16.75
N ALA A 35 7.10 1.35 17.91
CA ALA A 35 7.73 1.17 19.21
C ALA A 35 7.90 -0.30 19.62
N LEU A 36 7.30 -1.26 18.89
CA LEU A 36 7.54 -2.68 19.07
C LEU A 36 9.04 -3.01 18.96
N ASP A 37 9.45 -4.07 19.66
CA ASP A 37 10.80 -4.58 19.53
C ASP A 37 11.12 -4.90 18.05
N PRO A 38 12.38 -4.74 17.61
CA PRO A 38 12.72 -4.86 16.20
C PRO A 38 12.34 -6.21 15.57
N ASN A 39 12.42 -7.30 16.34
CA ASN A 39 12.15 -8.65 15.84
C ASN A 39 10.64 -8.86 15.68
N THR A 40 9.82 -8.52 16.67
CA THR A 40 8.35 -8.58 16.56
C THR A 40 7.84 -7.65 15.46
N ARG A 41 8.43 -6.45 15.33
CA ARG A 41 8.05 -5.53 14.24
C ARG A 41 8.39 -6.10 12.87
N ALA A 42 9.52 -6.80 12.72
CA ALA A 42 9.89 -7.48 11.49
C ALA A 42 8.94 -8.65 11.18
N LEU A 43 8.65 -9.50 12.17
CA LEU A 43 7.69 -10.60 12.02
C LEU A 43 6.29 -10.09 11.63
N LEU A 44 5.82 -9.02 12.26
CA LEU A 44 4.56 -8.37 11.90
C LEU A 44 4.60 -7.81 10.48
N GLN A 45 5.72 -7.20 10.08
CA GLN A 45 5.90 -6.70 8.73
C GLN A 45 5.78 -7.84 7.70
N ASP A 46 6.44 -8.97 7.94
CA ASP A 46 6.41 -10.13 7.04
C ASP A 46 5.00 -10.71 6.94
N LEU A 47 4.31 -10.90 8.07
CA LEU A 47 2.91 -11.34 8.10
C LEU A 47 1.99 -10.42 7.30
N LEU A 48 2.17 -9.10 7.40
CA LEU A 48 1.37 -8.12 6.65
C LEU A 48 1.67 -8.18 5.14
N LEU A 49 2.91 -8.49 4.75
CA LEU A 49 3.28 -8.67 3.34
C LEU A 49 2.71 -9.97 2.77
N GLU A 50 2.66 -11.04 3.56
CA GLU A 50 1.96 -12.28 3.20
C GLU A 50 0.45 -12.05 3.05
N LEU A 51 -0.16 -11.37 4.02
CA LEU A 51 -1.58 -10.99 3.95
C LEU A 51 -1.89 -10.13 2.72
N GLN A 52 -0.99 -9.21 2.37
CA GLN A 52 -1.12 -8.43 1.13
C GLN A 52 -1.13 -9.33 -0.12
N GLN A 53 -0.30 -10.37 -0.16
CA GLN A 53 -0.25 -11.30 -1.29
C GLN A 53 -1.50 -12.16 -1.39
N ASP A 54 -1.93 -12.77 -0.28
CA ASP A 54 -3.16 -13.58 -0.23
C ASP A 54 -4.39 -12.75 -0.61
N ALA A 55 -4.51 -11.54 -0.06
CA ALA A 55 -5.62 -10.63 -0.38
C ALA A 55 -5.65 -10.26 -1.88
N ARG A 56 -4.50 -10.03 -2.51
CA ARG A 56 -4.43 -9.79 -3.96
C ARG A 56 -4.91 -11.00 -4.76
N GLN A 57 -4.48 -12.21 -4.38
CA GLN A 57 -4.91 -13.44 -5.05
C GLN A 57 -6.42 -13.63 -4.93
N ARG A 58 -6.99 -13.39 -3.75
CA ARG A 58 -8.44 -13.47 -3.52
C ARG A 58 -9.23 -12.41 -4.28
N ALA A 59 -8.69 -11.19 -4.39
CA ALA A 59 -9.29 -10.13 -5.20
C ALA A 59 -9.36 -10.54 -6.68
N GLU A 60 -8.24 -11.04 -7.24
CA GLU A 60 -8.17 -11.53 -8.61
C GLU A 60 -9.15 -12.69 -8.87
N THR A 61 -9.18 -13.68 -7.98
CA THR A 61 -10.16 -14.78 -8.06
C THR A 61 -11.60 -14.26 -8.03
N SER A 62 -11.89 -13.25 -7.20
CA SER A 62 -13.22 -12.65 -7.08
C SER A 62 -13.61 -11.87 -8.33
N TRP A 63 -12.66 -11.15 -8.96
CA TRP A 63 -12.88 -10.49 -10.25
C TRP A 63 -13.23 -11.51 -11.34
N ARG A 64 -12.42 -12.57 -11.48
CA ARG A 64 -12.68 -13.66 -12.44
C ARG A 64 -14.02 -14.35 -12.21
N SER A 65 -14.43 -14.47 -10.95
CA SER A 65 -15.71 -15.07 -10.55
C SER A 65 -16.91 -14.10 -10.66
N ARG A 66 -16.72 -12.90 -11.21
CA ARG A 66 -17.77 -11.87 -11.34
C ARG A 66 -18.38 -11.46 -9.98
N LYS A 67 -17.55 -11.31 -8.95
CA LYS A 67 -17.94 -10.85 -7.58
C LYS A 67 -17.31 -9.49 -7.24
N PRO A 68 -17.76 -8.38 -7.85
CA PRO A 68 -17.11 -7.06 -7.73
C PRO A 68 -16.98 -6.53 -6.29
N PRO A 69 -18.01 -6.59 -5.42
CA PRO A 69 -17.89 -6.10 -4.05
C PRO A 69 -16.83 -6.86 -3.25
N LEU A 70 -16.82 -8.19 -3.38
CA LEU A 70 -15.86 -9.04 -2.68
C LEU A 70 -14.43 -8.82 -3.20
N ALA A 71 -14.28 -8.62 -4.50
CA ALA A 71 -12.99 -8.30 -5.10
C ALA A 71 -12.43 -6.95 -4.59
N SER A 72 -13.30 -5.95 -4.49
CA SER A 72 -12.95 -4.63 -3.96
C SER A 72 -12.59 -4.68 -2.48
N TYR A 73 -13.32 -5.48 -1.68
CA TYR A 73 -12.99 -5.74 -0.27
C TYR A 73 -11.58 -6.33 -0.13
N TRP A 74 -11.28 -7.42 -0.84
CA TRP A 74 -9.96 -8.04 -0.79
C TRP A 74 -8.85 -7.11 -1.30
N ALA A 75 -9.12 -6.32 -2.34
CA ALA A 75 -8.17 -5.32 -2.82
C ALA A 75 -7.87 -4.27 -1.75
N ALA A 76 -8.88 -3.77 -1.05
CA ALA A 76 -8.71 -2.82 0.06
C ALA A 76 -7.90 -3.44 1.20
N CYS A 77 -8.19 -4.68 1.62
CA CYS A 77 -7.39 -5.41 2.61
C CYS A 77 -5.91 -5.46 2.20
N GLY A 78 -5.63 -5.82 0.94
CA GLY A 78 -4.26 -5.89 0.43
C GLY A 78 -3.55 -4.55 0.39
N VAL A 79 -4.26 -3.46 0.09
CA VAL A 79 -3.72 -2.09 0.12
C VAL A 79 -3.35 -1.68 1.54
N TYR A 80 -4.28 -1.83 2.50
CA TYR A 80 -4.05 -1.45 3.89
C TYR A 80 -2.95 -2.28 4.56
N ALA A 81 -2.92 -3.60 4.34
CA ALA A 81 -1.84 -4.45 4.85
C ALA A 81 -0.47 -3.97 4.34
N GLY A 82 -0.36 -3.66 3.04
CA GLY A 82 0.88 -3.13 2.46
C GLY A 82 1.25 -1.72 2.91
N HIS A 83 0.26 -0.88 3.23
CA HIS A 83 0.49 0.45 3.81
C HIS A 83 1.03 0.35 5.23
N ILE A 84 0.46 -0.52 6.07
CA ILE A 84 0.93 -0.76 7.43
C ILE A 84 2.35 -1.35 7.39
N ALA A 85 2.60 -2.38 6.57
CA ALA A 85 3.92 -3.01 6.44
C ALA A 85 5.01 -1.98 6.08
N ARG A 86 4.74 -1.10 5.11
CA ARG A 86 5.67 -0.03 4.71
C ARG A 86 5.84 1.05 5.78
N ALA A 87 4.81 1.29 6.60
CA ALA A 87 4.87 2.28 7.67
C ALA A 87 5.73 1.82 8.84
N ILE A 88 5.81 0.51 9.11
CA ILE A 88 6.55 -0.08 10.24
C ILE A 88 7.90 -0.68 9.84
N GLY A 89 8.10 -0.97 8.54
CA GLY A 89 9.34 -1.52 8.03
C GLY A 89 10.53 -0.56 8.14
N PRO A 90 11.76 -1.04 7.87
CA PRO A 90 12.93 -0.19 7.83
C PRO A 90 12.69 0.92 6.80
N GLY A 91 12.60 2.17 7.26
CA GLY A 91 12.38 3.32 6.39
C GLY A 91 13.34 3.29 5.19
N ALA A 92 12.91 3.82 4.04
CA ALA A 92 13.62 3.71 2.75
C ALA A 92 15.12 4.09 2.79
N GLY A 93 15.58 4.83 3.82
CA GLY A 93 16.98 5.13 4.07
C GLY A 93 17.85 3.96 4.58
N ARG A 94 17.30 2.88 5.16
CA ARG A 94 18.09 1.76 5.73
C ARG A 94 18.40 0.63 4.74
N ILE A 95 17.52 0.38 3.75
CA ILE A 95 17.76 -0.66 2.74
C ILE A 95 18.93 -0.27 1.80
N ARG A 96 19.18 1.02 1.61
CA ARG A 96 20.29 1.51 0.76
C ARG A 96 21.66 1.34 1.41
N SER A 97 21.75 1.30 2.74
CA SER A 97 23.01 1.11 3.48
C SER A 97 23.36 -0.36 3.63
N ALA A 98 22.38 -1.24 3.82
CA ALA A 98 22.59 -2.69 3.95
C ALA A 98 23.03 -3.40 2.64
N ARG A 99 22.91 -2.73 1.48
CA ARG A 99 23.35 -3.27 0.17
C ARG A 99 24.69 -2.69 -0.33
N ARG A 100 25.37 -1.87 0.47
CA ARG A 100 26.70 -1.30 0.15
C ARG A 100 27.80 -1.72 1.14
N GLY A 101 27.54 -2.73 1.95
CA GLY A 101 28.52 -3.35 2.84
C GLY A 101 28.90 -4.72 2.32
#